data_AF-A0A3M1F9A4-F1
#
_entry.id   AF-A0A3M1F9A4-F1
#
_cell.length_a   1.000
_cell.length_b   1.000
_cell.length_c   1.000
_cell.angle_alpha   90.00
_cell.angle_beta   90.00
_cell.angle_gamma   90.00
#
_symmetry.space_group_name_H-M   'P 1'
#
loop_
_entity.id
_entity.type
_entity.pdbx_description
1 polymer ?
#
loop_
_entity_poly.entity_id
_entity_poly.type
_entity_poly.pdbx_seq_one_letter_code
_entity_poly.pdbx_strand_id
1 'polypeptide(L)'
;MGVQVTVYEAYNEIEEASFVCDEIERLIAQGGFRLGDFAVMYRTNAQSRALEEAMVLRQIRHRLVGATRFYDRMEIKDALAYLRLTLNPADSVAMDRIINTPPRGIGVKTYMA
;
A
#
# COMPACT_ATOMS: atom_id res chain seq x y z
N MET A 1 32.80 11.43 -14.58
CA MET A 1 32.49 9.99 -14.78
C MET A 1 31.10 9.75 -14.20
N GLY A 2 30.21 9.10 -14.92
CA GLY A 2 28.85 8.80 -14.42
C GLY A 2 28.88 7.63 -13.43
N VAL A 3 27.85 7.53 -12.58
CA VAL A 3 27.62 6.36 -11.74
C VAL A 3 27.29 5.17 -12.65
N GLN A 4 27.90 3.99 -12.40
CA GLN A 4 27.58 2.79 -13.16
C GLN A 4 26.18 2.29 -12.81
N VAL A 5 25.45 1.84 -13.83
CA VAL A 5 24.15 1.20 -13.64
C VAL A 5 24.37 -0.22 -13.14
N THR A 6 23.81 -0.55 -11.99
CA THR A 6 23.83 -1.90 -11.42
C THR A 6 22.54 -2.62 -11.74
N VAL A 7 22.63 -3.91 -12.06
CA VAL A 7 21.48 -4.80 -12.22
C VAL A 7 21.59 -5.88 -11.15
N TYR A 8 20.49 -6.13 -10.45
CA TYR A 8 20.37 -7.17 -9.44
C TYR A 8 19.18 -8.06 -9.81
N GLU A 9 19.39 -9.37 -9.82
CA GLU A 9 18.36 -10.37 -10.07
C GLU A 9 18.01 -11.04 -8.74
N ALA A 10 16.77 -10.89 -8.31
CA ALA A 10 16.24 -11.49 -7.10
C ALA A 10 15.45 -12.76 -7.42
N TYR A 11 15.36 -13.70 -6.48
CA TYR A 11 14.59 -14.93 -6.65
C TYR A 11 13.08 -14.70 -6.60
N ASN A 12 12.62 -13.64 -5.92
CA ASN A 12 11.21 -13.27 -5.83
C ASN A 12 11.03 -11.77 -5.51
N GLU A 13 9.78 -11.31 -5.57
CA GLU A 13 9.37 -9.92 -5.29
C GLU A 13 9.68 -9.44 -3.86
N ILE A 14 9.69 -10.35 -2.88
CA ILE A 14 9.97 -10.01 -1.47
C ILE A 14 11.46 -9.71 -1.31
N GLU A 15 12.32 -10.54 -1.90
CA GLU A 15 13.77 -10.33 -1.90
C GLU A 15 14.14 -9.08 -2.71
N GLU A 16 13.52 -8.86 -3.88
CA GLU A 16 13.71 -7.63 -4.66
C GLU A 16 13.38 -6.39 -3.82
N ALA A 17 12.23 -6.39 -3.14
CA ALA A 17 11.82 -5.29 -2.28
C ALA A 17 12.75 -5.09 -1.08
N SER A 18 13.23 -6.18 -0.47
CA SER A 18 14.22 -6.13 0.61
C SER A 18 15.53 -5.51 0.13
N PHE A 19 16.04 -5.96 -1.01
CA PHE A 19 17.27 -5.45 -1.62
C PHE A 19 17.18 -3.94 -1.89
N VAL A 20 16.06 -3.46 -2.43
CA VAL A 20 15.84 -2.03 -2.65
C VAL A 20 15.91 -1.25 -1.33
N CYS A 21 15.31 -1.76 -0.26
CA CYS A 21 15.37 -1.12 1.05
C CYS A 21 16.80 -1.14 1.64
N ASP A 22 17.51 -2.27 1.53
CA ASP A 22 18.91 -2.42 1.95
C ASP A 22 19.79 -1.38 1.25
N GLU A 23 19.59 -1.17 -0.04
CA GLU A 23 20.39 -0.24 -0.83
C GLU A 23 20.09 1.23 -0.46
N ILE A 24 18.83 1.57 -0.22
CA ILE A 24 18.45 2.91 0.27
C ILE A 24 19.12 3.20 1.62
N GLU A 25 19.03 2.26 2.57
CA GLU A 25 19.64 2.39 3.89
C GLU A 25 21.16 2.50 3.81
N ARG A 26 21.80 1.68 2.96
CA ARG A 26 23.24 1.71 2.70
C ARG A 26 23.68 3.07 2.16
N LEU A 27 22.97 3.63 1.18
CA LEU A 27 23.30 4.91 0.56
C LEU A 27 23.07 6.10 1.51
N ILE A 28 22.06 6.02 2.38
CA ILE A 28 21.85 7.01 3.44
C ILE A 28 22.99 6.92 4.48
N ALA A 29 23.38 5.71 4.88
CA ALA A 29 24.43 5.48 5.86
C ALA A 29 25.83 5.92 5.39
N GLN A 30 26.10 5.85 4.08
CA GLN A 30 27.34 6.35 3.48
C GLN A 30 27.45 7.88 3.50
N GLY A 31 26.33 8.57 3.77
CA GLY A 31 26.26 10.03 3.78
C GLY A 31 26.13 10.60 2.36
N GLY A 32 25.29 11.63 2.22
CA GLY A 32 25.12 12.35 0.96
C GLY A 32 23.73 12.22 0.33
N PHE A 33 22.90 11.29 0.81
CA PHE A 33 21.52 11.12 0.33
C PHE A 33 20.50 11.16 1.46
N ARG A 34 19.29 11.60 1.14
CA ARG A 34 18.11 11.63 2.01
C ARG A 34 17.03 10.78 1.36
N LEU A 35 16.04 10.35 2.15
CA LEU A 35 14.90 9.56 1.64
C LEU A 35 14.18 10.21 0.45
N GLY A 36 14.17 11.54 0.35
CA GLY A 36 13.55 12.25 -0.77
C GLY A 36 14.33 12.22 -2.09
N ASP A 37 15.57 11.72 -2.07
CA ASP A 37 16.44 11.64 -3.25
C ASP A 37 16.27 10.31 -4.00
N PHE A 38 15.45 9.39 -3.47
CA PHE A 38 15.19 8.08 -4.05
C PHE A 38 13.80 8.01 -4.68
N ALA A 39 13.72 7.35 -5.84
CA ALA A 39 12.46 7.03 -6.49
C ALA A 39 12.50 5.57 -6.97
N VAL A 40 11.44 4.80 -6.67
CA VAL A 40 11.28 3.42 -7.14
C VAL A 40 10.19 3.41 -8.20
N MET A 41 10.56 3.00 -9.41
CA MET A 41 9.64 2.93 -10.55
C MET A 41 9.32 1.47 -10.86
N TYR A 42 8.05 1.18 -11.11
CA TYR A 42 7.56 -0.15 -11.45
C TYR A 42 6.56 -0.06 -12.60
N ARG A 43 6.28 -1.20 -13.25
CA ARG A 43 5.46 -1.25 -14.46
C ARG A 43 3.96 -1.32 -14.16
N THR A 44 3.58 -2.00 -13.08
CA THR A 44 2.17 -2.23 -12.72
C THR A 44 1.93 -1.96 -11.24
N ASN A 45 0.72 -1.52 -10.87
CA ASN A 45 0.38 -1.19 -9.49
C ASN A 45 0.43 -2.40 -8.55
N ALA A 46 0.36 -3.64 -9.05
CA ALA A 46 0.49 -4.83 -8.22
C ALA A 46 1.88 -4.94 -7.58
N GLN A 47 2.93 -4.48 -8.26
CA GLN A 47 4.32 -4.53 -7.78
C GLN A 47 4.57 -3.62 -6.57
N SER A 48 3.75 -2.57 -6.39
CA SER A 48 3.89 -1.66 -5.26
C SER A 48 3.75 -2.35 -3.90
N ARG A 49 2.99 -3.46 -3.84
CA ARG A 49 2.66 -4.12 -2.58
C ARG A 49 3.89 -4.63 -1.82
N ALA A 50 4.76 -5.40 -2.49
CA ALA A 50 5.95 -5.96 -1.84
C ALA A 50 6.90 -4.85 -1.35
N LEU A 51 7.03 -3.78 -2.14
CA LEU A 51 7.82 -2.60 -1.78
C LEU A 51 7.23 -1.85 -0.57
N GLU A 52 5.91 -1.59 -0.56
CA GLU A 52 5.24 -0.93 0.56
C GLU A 52 5.37 -1.77 1.85
N GLU A 53 5.12 -3.08 1.79
CA GLU A 53 5.24 -3.98 2.94
C GLU A 53 6.68 -3.98 3.50
N ALA A 54 7.70 -4.07 2.64
CA ALA A 54 9.11 -4.02 3.05
C ALA A 54 9.47 -2.65 3.67
N MET A 55 9.05 -1.55 3.05
CA MET A 55 9.31 -0.20 3.56
C MET A 55 8.61 0.06 4.91
N VAL A 56 7.38 -0.43 5.09
CA VAL A 56 6.66 -0.34 6.37
C VAL A 56 7.38 -1.14 7.45
N LEU A 57 7.78 -2.38 7.14
CA LEU A 57 8.50 -3.25 8.08
C LEU A 57 9.80 -2.60 8.58
N ARG A 58 10.53 -1.92 7.69
CA ARG A 58 11.78 -1.22 7.99
C ARG A 58 11.61 0.22 8.45
N GLN A 59 10.37 0.68 8.64
CA GLN A 59 10.04 2.07 9.01
C GLN A 59 10.60 3.14 8.05
N ILE A 60 10.78 2.78 6.77
CA ILE A 60 11.19 3.68 5.71
C ILE A 60 9.98 4.51 5.27
N ARG A 61 10.05 5.82 5.51
CA ARG A 61 9.01 6.75 5.07
C ARG A 61 8.99 6.84 3.55
N HIS A 62 7.88 6.43 2.94
CA HIS A 62 7.68 6.46 1.49
C HIS A 62 6.38 7.18 1.13
N ARG A 63 6.28 7.59 -0.13
CA ARG A 63 5.08 8.18 -0.72
C ARG A 63 4.81 7.52 -2.07
N LEU A 64 3.65 6.89 -2.18
CA LEU A 64 3.15 6.40 -3.46
C LEU A 64 2.72 7.59 -4.35
N VAL A 65 3.17 7.62 -5.61
CA VAL A 65 2.85 8.67 -6.58
C VAL A 65 2.20 8.04 -7.80
N GLY A 66 1.08 8.61 -8.28
CA GLY A 66 0.40 8.15 -9.50
C GLY A 66 -0.52 6.94 -9.34
N ALA A 67 -0.69 6.41 -8.13
CA ALA A 67 -1.64 5.35 -7.81
C ALA A 67 -2.36 5.63 -6.48
N THR A 68 -3.63 5.24 -6.36
CA THR A 68 -4.30 5.14 -5.05
C THR A 68 -3.58 4.07 -4.24
N ARG A 69 -3.27 4.34 -2.96
CA ARG A 69 -2.65 3.34 -2.07
C ARG A 69 -3.42 2.04 -2.15
N PHE A 70 -2.77 0.89 -1.97
CA PHE A 70 -3.46 -0.40 -2.03
C PHE A 70 -4.69 -0.44 -1.11
N TYR A 71 -4.55 0.07 0.12
CA TYR A 71 -5.62 0.21 1.09
C TYR A 71 -6.64 1.30 0.78
N ASP A 72 -6.38 2.16 -0.19
CA ASP A 72 -7.32 3.20 -0.63
C ASP A 72 -8.27 2.74 -1.74
N ARG A 73 -8.00 1.58 -2.35
CA ARG A 73 -8.89 0.99 -3.35
C ARG A 73 -10.25 0.66 -2.76
N MET A 74 -11.31 0.91 -3.53
CA MET A 74 -12.69 0.74 -3.05
C MET A 74 -12.94 -0.71 -2.66
N GLU A 75 -12.51 -1.69 -3.47
CA GLU A 75 -12.73 -3.10 -3.17
C GLU A 75 -12.05 -3.55 -1.87
N ILE A 76 -10.86 -3.02 -1.56
CA ILE A 76 -10.11 -3.36 -0.35
C ILE A 76 -10.79 -2.76 0.88
N LYS A 77 -11.22 -1.50 0.80
CA LYS A 77 -11.94 -0.84 1.90
C LYS A 77 -13.30 -1.49 2.16
N ASP A 78 -13.99 -1.96 1.13
CA ASP A 78 -15.27 -2.66 1.26
C ASP A 78 -15.08 -4.01 1.96
N ALA A 79 -14.11 -4.80 1.52
CA ALA A 79 -13.76 -6.07 2.16
C ALA A 79 -13.39 -5.88 3.64
N LEU A 80 -12.59 -4.85 3.96
CA LEU A 80 -12.21 -4.55 5.34
C LEU A 80 -13.42 -4.14 6.19
N ALA A 81 -14.37 -3.38 5.64
CA ALA A 81 -15.57 -2.99 6.36
C ALA A 81 -16.49 -4.20 6.67
N TYR A 82 -16.59 -5.19 5.78
CA TYR A 82 -17.24 -6.47 6.12
C TYR A 82 -16.59 -7.15 7.31
N LEU A 83 -15.26 -7.30 7.30
CA LEU A 83 -14.53 -7.94 8.39
C LEU A 83 -14.71 -7.17 9.71
N ARG A 84 -14.70 -5.84 9.67
CA ARG A 84 -14.95 -5.00 10.84
C ARG A 84 -16.32 -5.26 11.46
N LEU A 85 -17.37 -5.39 10.64
CA LEU A 85 -18.72 -5.68 11.13
C LEU A 85 -18.87 -7.08 11.73
N THR A 86 -18.10 -8.07 11.24
CA THR A 86 -18.09 -9.40 11.87
C THR A 86 -17.49 -9.38 13.28
N LEU A 87 -16.58 -8.45 13.55
CA LEU A 87 -15.93 -8.29 14.86
C LEU A 87 -16.71 -7.32 15.77
N ASN A 88 -17.21 -6.22 15.20
CA ASN A 88 -17.97 -5.20 15.89
C ASN A 88 -19.22 -4.81 15.07
N PRO A 89 -20.37 -5.44 15.34
CA PRO A 89 -21.64 -5.11 14.68
C PRO A 89 -22.13 -3.68 14.92
N ALA A 90 -21.60 -2.96 15.91
CA ALA A 90 -21.98 -1.58 16.23
C ALA A 90 -21.16 -0.53 15.44
N ASP A 91 -20.29 -0.93 14.52
CA ASP A 91 -19.51 -0.03 13.67
C ASP A 91 -20.37 0.59 12.57
N SER A 92 -21.06 1.69 12.90
CA SER A 92 -21.95 2.41 11.97
C SER A 92 -21.23 2.90 10.71
N VAL A 93 -19.95 3.27 10.82
CA VAL A 93 -19.14 3.73 9.67
C VAL A 93 -18.90 2.59 8.68
N ALA A 94 -18.57 1.39 9.18
CA ALA A 94 -18.43 0.22 8.34
C ALA A 94 -19.77 -0.20 7.73
N MET A 95 -20.87 -0.10 8.50
CA MET A 95 -22.23 -0.43 8.03
C MET A 95 -22.67 0.50 6.90
N ASP A 96 -22.57 1.82 7.08
CA ASP A 96 -22.93 2.83 6.07
C ASP A 96 -22.22 2.57 4.74
N ARG A 97 -20.95 2.15 4.81
CA ARG A 97 -20.13 1.88 3.63
C ARG A 97 -20.60 0.68 2.83
N ILE A 98 -20.93 -0.44 3.49
CA ILE A 98 -21.11 -1.74 2.83
C ILE A 98 -22.57 -2.18 2.70
N ILE A 99 -23.51 -1.47 3.33
CA ILE A 99 -24.93 -1.85 3.38
C ILE A 99 -25.52 -2.11 1.99
N ASN A 100 -25.12 -1.32 0.98
CA ASN A 100 -25.56 -1.45 -0.40
C ASN A 100 -24.46 -1.87 -1.40
N THR A 101 -23.37 -2.45 -0.91
CA THR A 101 -22.27 -2.93 -1.76
C THR A 101 -22.01 -4.40 -1.50
N PRO A 102 -22.50 -5.36 -2.30
CA PRO A 102 -23.25 -5.21 -3.56
C PRO A 102 -24.69 -4.66 -3.36
N PRO A 103 -25.37 -4.21 -4.44
CA PRO A 103 -26.69 -3.60 -4.34
C PRO A 103 -27.71 -4.53 -3.68
N ARG A 104 -28.30 -4.09 -2.57
CA ARG A 104 -29.34 -4.85 -1.83
C ARG A 104 -30.73 -4.23 -1.90
N GLY A 105 -30.86 -3.08 -2.57
CA GLY A 105 -32.14 -2.36 -2.65
C GLY A 105 -32.54 -1.67 -1.33
N ILE A 106 -31.60 -1.45 -0.41
CA ILE A 106 -31.88 -0.79 0.88
C ILE A 106 -31.92 0.72 0.65
N GLY A 107 -33.10 1.34 0.78
CA GLY A 107 -33.24 2.79 0.61
C GLY A 107 -32.74 3.58 1.83
N VAL A 108 -32.38 4.85 1.64
CA VAL A 108 -32.00 5.77 2.74
C VAL A 108 -33.09 5.83 3.81
N LYS A 109 -34.37 5.82 3.40
CA LYS A 109 -35.53 5.80 4.31
C LYS A 109 -35.69 4.49 5.10
N THR A 110 -35.16 3.37 4.59
CA THR A 110 -35.22 2.08 5.29
C THR A 110 -34.12 1.96 6.33
N TYR A 111 -32.98 2.62 6.09
CA TYR A 111 -31.80 2.51 6.92
C TYR A 111 -31.63 3.65 7.95
N MET A 112 -32.09 4.86 7.62
CA MET A 112 -32.00 6.04 8.51
C MET A 112 -33.33 6.38 9.21
N ALA A 113 -34.29 5.45 9.22
CA ALA A 113 -35.55 5.59 9.95
C ALA A 113 -35.49 4.96 11.34
#